data_AF-A0A7Y4VZ25-F1
#
_entry.id   AF-A0A7Y4VZ25-F1
#
_cell.length_a   1.000
_cell.length_b   1.000
_cell.length_c   1.000
_cell.angle_alpha   90.00
_cell.angle_beta   90.00
_cell.angle_gamma   90.00
#
_symmetry.space_group_name_H-M   'P 1'
#
loop_
_entity.id
_entity.type
_entity.pdbx_description
1 polymer ?
#
loop_
_entity_poly.entity_id
_entity_poly.type
_entity_poly.pdbx_seq_one_letter_code
_entity_poly.pdbx_strand_id
1 'polypeptide(L)'
;MLTCREVSHDLAADLLRHAGFGRRFAIRAHLLMCKSCRKFAQELEGMGEAIRRLAASGEPWASDASAEERILARLRDSRARDARGGAAD
;
A
#
# COMPACT_ATOMS: atom_id res chain seq x y z
N MET A 1 -22.83 -0.73 -10.80
CA MET A 1 -22.68 -0.03 -9.51
C MET A 1 -21.60 -0.73 -8.72
N LEU A 2 -20.56 -0.02 -8.28
CA LEU A 2 -19.60 -0.60 -7.34
C LEU A 2 -20.28 -0.79 -5.99
N THR A 3 -20.06 -1.94 -5.38
CA THR A 3 -20.52 -2.25 -4.02
C THR A 3 -19.62 -1.57 -2.99
N CYS A 4 -20.16 -1.30 -1.80
CA CYS A 4 -19.36 -0.74 -0.69
C CYS A 4 -18.14 -1.62 -0.36
N ARG A 5 -18.27 -2.95 -0.52
CA ARG A 5 -17.19 -3.93 -0.28
C ARG A 5 -16.05 -3.80 -1.29
N GLU A 6 -16.37 -3.65 -2.57
CA GLU A 6 -15.36 -3.44 -3.62
C GLU A 6 -14.62 -2.12 -3.41
N VAL A 7 -15.36 -1.07 -3.06
CA VAL A 7 -14.77 0.26 -2.80
C VAL A 7 -13.87 0.22 -1.57
N SER A 8 -14.31 -0.39 -0.45
CA SER A 8 -13.48 -0.47 0.75
C SER A 8 -12.23 -1.32 0.53
N HIS A 9 -12.33 -2.41 -0.24
CA HIS A 9 -11.18 -3.22 -0.62
C HIS A 9 -10.19 -2.44 -1.50
N ASP A 10 -10.70 -1.75 -2.54
CA ASP A 10 -9.87 -0.95 -3.44
C ASP A 10 -9.13 0.19 -2.71
N LEU A 11 -9.79 0.81 -1.72
CA LEU A 11 -9.22 1.86 -0.88
C LEU A 11 -8.12 1.30 0.04
N ALA A 12 -8.35 0.16 0.69
CA ALA A 12 -7.42 -0.42 1.64
C ALA A 12 -6.16 -1.02 0.96
N ALA A 13 -6.32 -1.59 -0.23
CA ALA A 13 -5.23 -2.23 -0.97
C ALA A 13 -4.38 -1.25 -1.81
N ASP A 14 -4.61 0.06 -1.68
CA ASP A 14 -4.00 1.13 -2.50
C ASP A 14 -4.11 0.88 -4.02
N LEU A 15 -5.14 0.14 -4.44
CA LEU A 15 -5.35 -0.24 -5.83
C LEU A 15 -5.76 0.97 -6.69
N LEU A 16 -6.21 2.07 -6.07
CA LEU A 16 -6.49 3.32 -6.78
C LEU A 16 -5.26 3.88 -7.51
N ARG A 17 -4.05 3.69 -6.98
CA ARG A 17 -2.82 4.18 -7.63
C ARG A 17 -2.55 3.47 -8.94
N HIS A 18 -2.85 2.18 -9.04
CA HIS A 18 -2.65 1.36 -10.24
C HIS A 18 -3.91 1.23 -11.10
N ALA A 19 -5.06 1.68 -10.61
CA ALA A 19 -6.32 1.63 -11.34
C ALA A 19 -6.35 2.63 -12.51
N GLY A 20 -6.91 2.18 -13.64
CA GLY A 20 -7.21 3.03 -14.79
C GLY A 20 -8.22 4.15 -14.46
N PHE A 21 -8.24 5.20 -15.30
CA PHE A 21 -9.04 6.40 -15.09
C PHE A 21 -10.54 6.13 -14.83
N GLY A 22 -11.15 5.17 -15.55
CA GLY A 22 -12.57 4.83 -15.37
C GLY A 22 -12.89 4.28 -13.98
N ARG A 23 -12.03 3.40 -13.44
CA ARG A 23 -12.19 2.83 -12.10
C ARG A 23 -12.04 3.90 -11.02
N ARG A 24 -11.09 4.84 -11.19
CA ARG A 24 -10.93 6.00 -10.31
C ARG A 24 -12.18 6.89 -10.28
N PHE A 25 -12.79 7.14 -11.44
CA PHE A 25 -14.03 7.92 -11.53
C PHE A 25 -15.20 7.21 -10.85
N ALA A 26 -15.37 5.90 -11.08
CA ALA A 26 -16.44 5.12 -10.47
C ALA A 26 -16.36 5.11 -8.94
N ILE A 27 -15.14 5.00 -8.38
CA ILE A 27 -14.91 5.09 -6.93
C ILE A 27 -15.22 6.49 -6.41
N ARG A 28 -14.77 7.56 -7.09
CA ARG A 28 -15.10 8.94 -6.72
C ARG A 28 -16.61 9.19 -6.71
N ALA A 29 -17.32 8.70 -7.73
CA ALA A 29 -18.78 8.78 -7.78
C ALA A 29 -19.42 8.05 -6.59
N HIS A 30 -18.91 6.88 -6.22
CA HIS A 30 -19.38 6.14 -5.05
C HIS A 30 -19.17 6.90 -3.74
N LEU A 31 -18.00 7.53 -3.54
CA LEU A 31 -17.70 8.32 -2.33
C LEU A 31 -18.58 9.57 -2.19
N LEU A 32 -19.05 10.13 -3.31
CA LEU A 32 -20.00 11.26 -3.29
C LEU A 32 -21.38 10.82 -2.78
N MET A 33 -21.85 9.63 -3.18
CA MET A 33 -23.18 9.12 -2.81
C MET A 33 -23.21 8.36 -1.48
N CYS A 34 -22.12 7.70 -1.10
CA CYS A 34 -22.06 6.86 0.09
C CYS A 34 -21.29 7.52 1.23
N LYS A 35 -22.01 7.92 2.29
CA LYS A 35 -21.40 8.53 3.49
C LYS A 35 -20.46 7.59 4.22
N SER A 36 -20.77 6.29 4.29
CA SER A 36 -19.95 5.30 5.02
C SER A 36 -18.59 5.10 4.36
N CYS A 37 -18.56 4.91 3.03
CA CYS A 37 -17.30 4.77 2.30
C CYS A 37 -16.48 6.06 2.35
N ARG A 38 -17.11 7.23 2.39
CA ARG A 38 -16.42 8.51 2.58
C ARG A 38 -15.74 8.61 3.94
N LYS A 39 -16.43 8.25 5.03
CA LYS A 39 -15.83 8.23 6.37
C LYS A 39 -14.65 7.25 6.44
N PHE A 40 -14.82 6.06 5.89
CA PHE A 40 -13.75 5.06 5.83
C PHE A 40 -12.51 5.57 5.09
N ALA A 41 -12.69 6.25 3.95
CA ALA A 41 -11.57 6.85 3.23
C ALA A 41 -10.83 7.92 4.06
N GLN A 42 -11.57 8.76 4.78
CA GLN A 42 -11.00 9.78 5.68
C GLN A 42 -10.23 9.16 6.86
N GLU A 43 -10.75 8.07 7.44
CA GLU A 43 -10.08 7.32 8.50
C GLU A 43 -8.76 6.71 8.01
N LEU A 44 -8.77 6.10 6.83
CA LEU A 44 -7.57 5.56 6.17
C LEU A 44 -6.52 6.64 5.90
N GLU A 45 -6.94 7.80 5.37
CA GLU A 45 -6.04 8.94 5.14
C GLU A 45 -5.42 9.44 6.45
N GLY A 46 -6.22 9.57 7.50
CA GLY A 46 -5.77 9.98 8.83
C GLY A 46 -4.77 9.01 9.45
N MET A 47 -5.02 7.70 9.36
CA MET A 47 -4.08 6.66 9.80
C MET A 47 -2.77 6.73 9.01
N GLY A 48 -2.86 6.81 7.68
CA GLY A 48 -1.69 6.91 6.81
C GLY A 48 -0.85 8.14 7.12
N GLU A 49 -1.48 9.28 7.41
CA GLU A 49 -0.78 10.51 7.77
C GLU A 49 -0.13 10.44 9.16
N ALA A 50 -0.82 9.84 10.15
CA ALA A 50 -0.23 9.59 11.46
C ALA A 50 1.02 8.70 11.36
N ILE A 51 0.96 7.62 10.56
CA ILE A 51 2.11 6.74 10.30
C ILE A 51 3.24 7.51 9.60
N ARG A 52 2.95 8.30 8.56
CA ARG A 52 3.97 9.10 7.87
C ARG A 52 4.62 10.14 8.80
N ARG A 53 3.83 10.78 9.67
CA ARG A 53 4.35 11.73 10.67
C ARG A 53 5.23 11.04 11.70
N LEU A 54 4.86 9.84 12.15
CA LEU A 54 5.69 9.04 13.04
C LEU A 54 6.99 8.58 12.37
N ALA A 55 6.93 8.20 11.09
CA ALA A 55 8.13 7.87 10.33
C ALA A 55 9.04 9.10 10.11
N ALA A 56 8.45 10.29 9.94
CA ALA A 56 9.17 11.53 9.73
C ALA A 56 9.70 12.18 11.02
N SER A 57 9.17 11.85 12.20
CA SER A 57 9.62 12.42 13.49
C SER A 57 11.04 12.00 13.86
N GLY A 58 11.64 11.06 13.12
CA GLY A 58 13.04 10.68 13.29
C GLY A 58 13.32 9.94 14.59
N GLU A 59 12.30 9.63 15.39
CA GLU A 59 12.43 8.65 16.46
C GLU A 59 12.83 7.32 15.81
N PRO A 60 14.01 6.78 16.15
CA PRO A 60 14.36 5.45 15.70
C PRO A 60 13.33 4.51 16.32
N TRP A 61 12.37 4.04 15.51
CA TRP A 61 11.89 2.69 15.70
C TRP A 61 13.16 1.85 15.86
N ALA A 62 13.27 1.08 16.95
CA ALA A 62 14.44 0.26 17.17
C ALA A 62 14.53 -0.73 16.00
N SER A 63 15.16 -0.31 14.90
CA SER A 63 15.57 -1.16 13.81
C SER A 63 16.60 -2.04 14.47
N ASP A 64 16.19 -3.26 14.80
CA ASP A 64 17.14 -4.29 15.12
C ASP A 64 18.05 -4.39 13.90
N ALA A 65 19.26 -3.85 13.99
CA ALA A 65 20.24 -3.86 12.89
C ALA A 65 20.47 -5.30 12.38
N SER A 66 20.24 -6.31 13.24
CA SER A 66 20.21 -7.72 12.85
C SER A 66 19.02 -8.09 11.96
N ALA A 67 17.83 -7.55 12.23
CA ALA A 67 16.67 -7.70 11.35
C ALA A 67 16.89 -7.08 9.97
N GLU A 68 17.46 -5.87 9.92
CA GLU A 68 17.77 -5.19 8.66
C GLU A 68 18.78 -5.98 7.82
N GLU A 69 19.91 -6.42 8.41
CA GLU A 69 20.92 -7.22 7.72
C GLU A 69 20.33 -8.54 7.20
N ARG A 70 19.49 -9.23 7.98
CA ARG A 70 18.82 -10.47 7.55
C ARG A 70 17.91 -10.24 6.34
N ILE A 71 17.18 -9.12 6.29
CA ILE A 71 16.31 -8.79 5.15
C ILE A 71 17.15 -8.49 3.91
N LEU A 72 18.20 -7.67 4.06
CA LEU A 72 19.11 -7.33 2.95
C LEU A 72 19.85 -8.55 2.40
N ALA A 73 20.28 -9.46 3.26
CA ALA A 73 20.89 -10.73 2.84
C ALA A 73 19.92 -11.59 2.02
N ARG A 74 18.65 -11.72 2.47
CA ARG A 74 17.62 -12.48 1.74
C ARG A 74 17.30 -11.89 0.37
N LEU A 75 17.23 -10.55 0.27
CA LEU A 75 16.96 -9.87 -1.01
C LEU A 75 18.11 -10.03 -2.00
N ARG A 76 19.38 -9.94 -1.53
CA ARG A 76 20.56 -10.22 -2.36
C ARG A 76 20.53 -11.65 -2.91
N ASP A 77 20.22 -12.62 -2.06
CA ASP A 77 20.17 -14.03 -2.45
C ASP A 77 19.00 -14.34 -3.41
N SER A 78 17.83 -13.74 -3.20
CA SER A 78 16.70 -13.83 -4.15
C SER A 78 17.08 -13.29 -5.52
N ARG A 79 17.66 -12.07 -5.59
CA ARG A 79 18.10 -11.49 -6.88
C ARG A 79 19.16 -12.33 -7.57
N ALA A 80 20.08 -12.93 -6.80
CA ALA A 80 21.11 -13.80 -7.34
C ALA A 80 20.52 -15.12 -7.89
N ARG A 81 19.48 -15.66 -7.26
CA ARG A 81 18.71 -16.81 -7.80
C ARG A 81 17.99 -16.43 -9.08
N ASP A 82 17.32 -15.28 -9.11
CA ASP A 82 16.59 -14.80 -10.30
C ASP A 82 17.55 -14.58 -11.48
N ALA A 83 18.72 -13.98 -11.23
CA ALA A 83 19.76 -13.76 -12.26
C ALA A 83 20.38 -15.07 -12.79
N ARG A 84 20.50 -16.11 -11.95
CA ARG A 84 20.95 -17.44 -12.38
C ARG A 84 19.87 -18.22 -13.11
N GLY A 85 18.60 -18.03 -12.74
CA GLY A 85 17.44 -18.64 -13.41
C GLY A 85 17.15 -18.03 -14.78
N GLY A 86 17.37 -16.71 -14.95
CA GLY A 86 17.15 -16.00 -16.22
C GLY A 86 18.29 -16.11 -17.25
N ALA A 87 19.38 -16.83 -16.95
CA ALA A 87 20.47 -17.09 -17.89
C ALA A 87 20.34 -18.45 -18.62
N ALA A 88 19.27 -19.19 -18.36
CA ALA A 88 19.01 -20.52 -18.91
C ALA A 88 17.86 -20.56 -19.94
N ASP A 89 17.34 -19.40 -20.36
CA ASP A 89 16.35 -19.25 -21.45
C ASP A 89 16.96 -18.47 -22.64
#